data_AF-A0A1H5BNV8-F1
#
_entry.id   AF-A0A1H5BNV8-F1
#
_cell.length_a   1.000
_cell.length_b   1.000
_cell.length_c   1.000
_cell.angle_alpha   90.00
_cell.angle_beta   90.00
_cell.angle_gamma   90.00
#
_symmetry.space_group_name_H-M   'P 1'
#
loop_
_entity.id
_entity.type
_entity.pdbx_description
1 polymer ?
#
loop_
_entity_poly.entity_id
_entity_poly.type
_entity_poly.pdbx_seq_one_letter_code
_entity_poly.pdbx_strand_id
1 'polypeptide(L)'
;MPSRVSHIAPVTGDPAVQSSGLRSDAESNRRRILETARALFVSRGIDVPMATIARHAGVGVATLYRRFPTRETLVTAVFSDEFAACSAIVDDALADEDAWRAFRRTIETVCASQAQDREFNDAVLSSFPDAVGFDRERRRIEEGFAEVVRRAKAAGRLREDFDVSDLSLVFMANRGVIGDAATAPAASRRLVAHLLRSFETGRAEPARPLPPPAPLGLGRLPRTPEG
;
A
#
# COMPACT_ATOMS: atom_id res chain seq x y z
N MET A 1 -9.32 -71.92 -26.87
CA MET A 1 -9.77 -71.23 -25.63
C MET A 1 -9.66 -72.20 -24.46
N PRO A 2 -9.49 -71.76 -23.20
CA PRO A 2 -9.24 -70.39 -22.66
C PRO A 2 -7.95 -70.38 -21.76
N SER A 3 -7.47 -69.35 -21.07
CA SER A 3 -7.62 -67.89 -21.09
C SER A 3 -6.52 -67.28 -20.20
N ARG A 4 -6.05 -66.08 -20.58
CA ARG A 4 -5.30 -65.13 -19.76
C ARG A 4 -6.03 -64.80 -18.46
N VAL A 5 -5.29 -64.67 -17.35
CA VAL A 5 -5.51 -63.61 -16.35
C VAL A 5 -4.15 -63.20 -15.75
N SER A 6 -3.58 -62.09 -16.23
CA SER A 6 -2.59 -61.33 -15.47
C SER A 6 -3.34 -60.51 -14.43
N HIS A 7 -3.11 -60.82 -13.15
CA HIS A 7 -3.67 -60.09 -12.04
C HIS A 7 -2.85 -58.80 -11.85
N ILE A 8 -3.39 -57.67 -12.30
CA ILE A 8 -2.85 -56.33 -12.01
C ILE A 8 -3.25 -56.02 -10.56
N ALA A 9 -2.25 -55.91 -9.68
CA ALA A 9 -2.43 -55.39 -8.33
C ALA A 9 -2.92 -53.92 -8.39
N PRO A 10 -3.79 -53.48 -7.47
CA PRO A 10 -4.17 -52.08 -7.41
C PRO A 10 -2.97 -51.26 -6.94
N VAL A 11 -2.56 -50.28 -7.76
CA VAL A 11 -1.72 -49.17 -7.31
C VAL A 11 -2.55 -48.38 -6.30
N THR A 12 -2.33 -48.64 -5.02
CA THR A 12 -2.66 -47.72 -3.94
C THR A 12 -1.83 -46.46 -4.14
N GLY A 13 -2.45 -45.42 -4.71
CA GLY A 13 -1.85 -44.09 -4.77
C GLY A 13 -1.61 -43.58 -3.35
N ASP A 14 -0.36 -43.25 -3.08
CA ASP A 14 0.13 -42.75 -1.80
C ASP A 14 -0.64 -41.47 -1.38
N PRO A 15 -1.36 -41.44 -0.24
CA PRO A 15 -2.17 -40.29 0.18
C PRO A 15 -1.34 -39.01 0.40
N ALA A 16 -0.02 -39.14 0.56
CA ALA A 16 0.89 -38.00 0.67
C ALA A 16 0.93 -37.14 -0.61
N VAL A 17 0.84 -37.76 -1.80
CA VAL A 17 0.96 -37.08 -3.10
C VAL A 17 -0.30 -36.29 -3.46
N GLN A 18 -1.48 -36.77 -3.06
CA GLN A 18 -2.75 -36.05 -3.28
C GLN A 18 -2.89 -34.82 -2.36
N SER A 19 -2.32 -34.89 -1.14
CA SER A 19 -2.38 -33.78 -0.18
C SER A 19 -1.49 -32.58 -0.56
N SER A 20 -0.37 -32.81 -1.27
CA SER A 20 0.53 -31.73 -1.70
C SER A 20 0.00 -30.98 -2.92
N GLY A 21 -0.63 -31.69 -3.87
CA GLY A 21 -1.28 -31.09 -5.05
C GLY A 21 -2.44 -30.15 -4.68
N LEU A 22 -3.30 -30.56 -3.74
CA LEU A 22 -4.43 -29.74 -3.27
C LEU A 22 -4.00 -28.46 -2.54
N ARG A 23 -2.86 -28.48 -1.84
CA ARG A 23 -2.27 -27.30 -1.19
C ARG A 23 -1.70 -26.33 -2.23
N SER A 24 -1.02 -26.84 -3.26
CA SER A 24 -0.52 -26.06 -4.39
C SER A 24 -1.66 -25.34 -5.13
N ASP A 25 -2.74 -26.06 -5.43
CA ASP A 25 -3.94 -25.49 -6.08
C ASP A 25 -4.65 -24.48 -5.19
N ALA A 26 -4.67 -24.71 -3.87
CA ALA A 26 -5.27 -23.78 -2.93
C ALA A 26 -4.49 -22.46 -2.82
N GLU A 27 -3.16 -22.50 -2.88
CA GLU A 27 -2.31 -21.31 -2.85
C GLU A 27 -2.34 -20.56 -4.18
N SER A 28 -2.29 -21.29 -5.31
CA SER A 28 -2.44 -20.71 -6.64
C SER A 28 -3.78 -19.98 -6.81
N ASN A 29 -4.87 -20.56 -6.30
CA ASN A 29 -6.18 -19.91 -6.28
C ASN A 29 -6.22 -18.68 -5.37
N ARG A 30 -5.53 -18.70 -4.23
CA ARG A 30 -5.43 -17.53 -3.35
C ARG A 30 -4.74 -16.38 -4.08
N ARG A 31 -3.57 -16.64 -4.65
CA ARG A 31 -2.78 -15.65 -5.40
C ARG A 31 -3.59 -15.03 -6.54
N ARG A 32 -4.27 -15.84 -7.35
CA ARG A 32 -5.15 -15.36 -8.43
C ARG A 32 -6.27 -14.42 -7.93
N ILE A 33 -6.90 -14.75 -6.80
CA ILE A 33 -7.93 -13.89 -6.20
C ILE A 33 -7.32 -12.55 -5.80
N LEU A 34 -6.15 -12.55 -5.14
CA LEU A 34 -5.48 -11.32 -4.69
C LEU A 34 -5.03 -10.44 -5.86
N GLU A 35 -4.38 -11.03 -6.88
CA GLU A 35 -3.97 -10.31 -8.10
C GLU A 35 -5.17 -9.69 -8.83
N THR A 36 -6.26 -10.45 -8.97
CA THR A 36 -7.48 -9.95 -9.60
C THR A 36 -8.15 -8.85 -8.79
N ALA A 37 -8.26 -9.04 -7.48
CA ALA A 37 -8.88 -8.07 -6.58
C ALA A 37 -8.09 -6.76 -6.60
N ARG A 38 -6.74 -6.83 -6.55
CA ARG A 38 -5.85 -5.69 -6.69
C ARG A 38 -6.14 -4.88 -7.96
N ALA A 39 -6.14 -5.54 -9.13
CA ALA A 39 -6.37 -4.87 -10.40
C ALA A 39 -7.75 -4.19 -10.47
N LEU A 40 -8.79 -4.85 -9.92
CA LEU A 40 -10.13 -4.29 -9.86
C LEU A 40 -10.24 -3.13 -8.87
N PHE A 41 -9.57 -3.19 -7.73
CA PHE A 41 -9.56 -2.10 -6.76
C PHE A 41 -8.85 -0.85 -7.31
N VAL A 42 -7.73 -1.02 -8.00
CA VAL A 42 -6.99 0.08 -8.63
C VAL A 42 -7.85 0.78 -9.69
N SER A 43 -8.44 0.01 -10.60
CA SER A 43 -9.21 0.57 -11.71
C SER A 43 -10.59 1.09 -11.30
N ARG A 44 -11.36 0.32 -10.51
CA ARG A 44 -12.78 0.59 -10.26
C ARG A 44 -13.10 1.02 -8.83
N GLY A 45 -12.10 1.05 -7.95
CA GLY A 45 -12.26 1.32 -6.53
C GLY A 45 -12.64 0.09 -5.71
N ILE A 46 -12.62 0.23 -4.40
CA ILE A 46 -12.84 -0.86 -3.44
C ILE A 46 -14.28 -1.38 -3.35
N ASP A 47 -15.24 -0.61 -3.87
CA ASP A 47 -16.67 -0.96 -3.83
C ASP A 47 -17.05 -2.04 -4.85
N VAL A 48 -16.09 -2.50 -5.66
CA VAL A 48 -16.31 -3.60 -6.61
C VAL A 48 -16.95 -4.80 -5.88
N PRO A 49 -18.08 -5.33 -6.40
CA PRO A 49 -18.74 -6.45 -5.76
C PRO A 49 -17.84 -7.69 -5.66
N MET A 50 -17.88 -8.39 -4.53
CA MET A 50 -17.14 -9.65 -4.31
C MET A 50 -17.44 -10.69 -5.40
N ALA A 51 -18.67 -10.73 -5.91
CA ALA A 51 -19.06 -11.61 -7.02
C ALA A 51 -18.36 -11.24 -8.34
N THR A 52 -18.14 -9.95 -8.61
CA THR A 52 -17.37 -9.47 -9.75
C THR A 52 -15.92 -9.93 -9.64
N ILE A 53 -15.31 -9.82 -8.46
CA ILE A 53 -13.94 -10.29 -8.20
C ILE A 53 -13.84 -11.80 -8.42
N ALA A 54 -14.75 -12.59 -7.85
CA ALA A 54 -14.78 -14.05 -8.01
C ALA A 54 -14.84 -14.46 -9.48
N ARG A 55 -15.71 -13.79 -10.28
CA ARG A 55 -15.85 -14.04 -11.71
C ARG A 55 -14.56 -13.75 -12.47
N HIS A 56 -13.94 -12.60 -12.25
CA HIS A 56 -12.68 -12.25 -12.93
C HIS A 56 -11.52 -13.16 -12.49
N ALA A 57 -11.53 -13.59 -11.22
CA ALA A 57 -10.52 -14.49 -10.68
C ALA A 57 -10.74 -15.95 -11.12
N GLY A 58 -11.83 -16.25 -11.82
CA GLY A 58 -12.18 -17.61 -12.27
C GLY A 58 -12.45 -18.58 -11.12
N VAL A 59 -13.04 -18.10 -10.02
CA VAL A 59 -13.40 -18.91 -8.84
C VAL A 59 -14.89 -18.77 -8.52
N GLY A 60 -15.47 -19.79 -7.89
CA GLY A 60 -16.86 -19.69 -7.40
C GLY A 60 -17.00 -18.68 -6.27
N VAL A 61 -18.10 -17.93 -6.23
CA VAL A 61 -18.38 -16.91 -5.20
C VAL A 61 -18.31 -17.50 -3.78
N ALA A 62 -18.85 -18.70 -3.57
CA ALA A 62 -18.74 -19.41 -2.28
C ALA A 62 -17.29 -19.76 -1.90
N THR A 63 -16.41 -20.01 -2.87
CA THR A 63 -14.98 -20.26 -2.62
C THR A 63 -14.26 -18.98 -2.22
N LEU A 64 -14.61 -17.84 -2.83
CA LEU A 64 -14.08 -16.54 -2.44
C LEU A 64 -14.52 -16.18 -1.00
N TYR A 65 -15.81 -16.27 -0.68
CA TYR A 65 -16.30 -16.00 0.69
C TYR A 65 -15.75 -16.97 1.74
N ARG A 66 -15.51 -18.25 1.40
CA ARG A 66 -14.87 -19.18 2.35
C ARG A 66 -13.44 -18.75 2.71
N ARG A 67 -12.72 -18.13 1.78
CA ARG A 67 -11.32 -17.68 1.98
C ARG A 67 -11.24 -16.27 2.55
N PHE A 68 -12.16 -15.42 2.13
CA PHE A 68 -12.26 -14.02 2.50
C PHE A 68 -13.72 -13.76 2.91
N PRO A 69 -14.09 -14.07 4.17
CA PRO A 69 -15.47 -13.99 4.66
C PRO A 69 -16.09 -12.61 4.49
N THR A 70 -15.25 -11.58 4.50
CA THR A 70 -15.67 -10.19 4.39
C THR A 70 -14.79 -9.45 3.38
N ARG A 71 -15.29 -8.32 2.85
CA ARG A 71 -14.52 -7.48 1.90
C ARG A 71 -13.22 -7.02 2.54
N GLU A 72 -13.28 -6.72 3.83
CA GLU A 72 -12.17 -6.31 4.68
C GLU A 72 -11.07 -7.36 4.63
N THR A 73 -11.39 -8.63 4.91
CA THR A 73 -10.38 -9.69 4.86
C THR A 73 -9.72 -9.85 3.48
N LEU A 74 -10.44 -9.57 2.39
CA LEU A 74 -9.87 -9.58 1.04
C LEU A 74 -8.93 -8.39 0.82
N VAL A 75 -9.40 -7.18 1.11
CA VAL A 75 -8.62 -5.94 0.96
C VAL A 75 -7.35 -6.00 1.82
N THR A 76 -7.40 -6.56 3.03
CA THR A 76 -6.21 -6.69 3.92
C THR A 76 -5.21 -7.62 3.30
N ALA A 77 -5.66 -8.74 2.77
CA ALA A 77 -4.78 -9.69 2.12
C ALA A 77 -4.25 -9.17 0.77
N VAL A 78 -4.98 -8.28 0.10
CA VAL A 78 -4.51 -7.62 -1.13
C VAL A 78 -3.39 -6.65 -0.80
N PHE A 79 -3.55 -5.81 0.21
CA PHE A 79 -2.63 -4.72 0.54
C PHE A 79 -1.67 -5.00 1.71
N SER A 80 -1.52 -6.27 2.11
CA SER A 80 -0.77 -6.64 3.33
C SER A 80 0.69 -6.21 3.26
N ASP A 81 1.30 -6.35 2.09
CA ASP A 81 2.72 -6.06 1.89
C ASP A 81 2.96 -4.55 1.98
N GLU A 82 1.97 -3.75 1.58
CA GLU A 82 2.07 -2.30 1.58
C GLU A 82 1.82 -1.70 2.95
N PHE A 83 0.86 -2.26 3.71
CA PHE A 83 0.74 -1.95 5.13
C PHE A 83 2.03 -2.30 5.87
N ALA A 84 2.63 -3.47 5.59
CA ALA A 84 3.89 -3.87 6.20
C ALA A 84 5.05 -2.92 5.82
N ALA A 85 5.12 -2.48 4.56
CA ALA A 85 6.12 -1.53 4.10
C ALA A 85 5.96 -0.15 4.76
N CYS A 86 4.74 0.38 4.85
CA CYS A 86 4.46 1.64 5.53
C CYS A 86 4.78 1.55 7.03
N SER A 87 4.38 0.47 7.69
CA SER A 87 4.69 0.23 9.10
C SER A 87 6.21 0.15 9.34
N ALA A 88 6.96 -0.50 8.44
CA ALA A 88 8.43 -0.54 8.53
C ALA A 88 9.06 0.86 8.38
N ILE A 89 8.59 1.67 7.44
CA ILE A 89 9.08 3.05 7.26
C ILE A 89 8.84 3.89 8.53
N VAL A 90 7.67 3.75 9.15
CA VAL A 90 7.33 4.43 10.40
C VAL A 90 8.21 3.92 11.54
N ASP A 91 8.32 2.60 11.70
CA ASP A 91 9.10 1.99 12.77
C ASP A 91 10.59 2.39 12.67
N ASP A 92 11.17 2.38 11.46
CA ASP A 92 12.54 2.84 11.19
C ASP A 92 12.74 4.32 11.53
N ALA A 93 11.77 5.17 11.17
CA ALA A 93 11.82 6.59 11.47
C ALA A 93 11.70 6.86 12.99
N LEU A 94 10.88 6.06 13.69
CA LEU A 94 10.74 6.16 15.13
C LEU A 94 11.95 5.60 15.89
N ALA A 95 12.71 4.68 15.30
CA ALA A 95 13.95 4.18 15.87
C ALA A 95 15.15 5.13 15.68
N ASP A 96 15.09 6.06 14.72
CA ASP A 96 16.18 7.03 14.47
C ASP A 96 16.23 8.10 15.57
N GLU A 97 17.39 8.28 16.21
CA GLU A 97 17.60 9.30 17.24
C GLU A 97 17.55 10.74 16.70
N ASP A 98 17.98 10.95 15.45
CA ASP A 98 17.89 12.25 14.78
C ASP A 98 16.52 12.39 14.11
N ALA A 99 15.60 13.06 14.81
CA ALA A 99 14.22 13.23 14.35
C ALA A 99 14.10 13.97 13.00
N TRP A 100 15.02 14.90 12.69
CA TRP A 100 14.99 15.62 11.41
C TRP A 100 15.47 14.73 10.27
N ARG A 101 16.55 13.98 10.50
CA ARG A 101 17.02 12.96 9.57
C ARG A 101 15.95 11.90 9.33
N ALA A 102 15.26 11.46 10.37
CA ALA A 102 14.18 10.50 10.29
C ALA A 102 13.06 11.01 9.37
N PHE A 103 12.53 12.21 9.66
CA PHE A 103 11.49 12.84 8.85
C PHE A 103 11.88 13.00 7.37
N ARG A 104 13.10 13.49 7.10
CA ARG A 104 13.62 13.61 5.72
C ARG A 104 13.64 12.24 5.02
N ARG A 105 14.21 11.23 5.68
CA ARG A 105 14.33 9.88 5.13
C ARG A 105 12.97 9.25 4.90
N THR A 106 12.00 9.45 5.79
CA THR A 106 10.63 8.99 5.61
C THR A 106 10.03 9.52 4.31
N ILE A 107 10.09 10.83 4.08
CA ILE A 107 9.55 11.44 2.85
C ILE A 107 10.32 10.94 1.61
N GLU A 108 11.65 10.90 1.67
CA GLU A 108 12.50 10.43 0.58
C GLU A 108 12.21 8.98 0.21
N THR A 109 12.08 8.09 1.19
CA THR A 109 11.78 6.67 0.97
C THR A 109 10.41 6.49 0.34
N VAL A 110 9.36 7.11 0.90
CA VAL A 110 8.00 6.98 0.34
C VAL A 110 7.96 7.52 -1.10
N CYS A 111 8.56 8.68 -1.36
CA CYS A 111 8.56 9.29 -2.69
C CYS A 111 9.44 8.55 -3.71
N ALA A 112 10.51 7.88 -3.25
CA ALA A 112 11.35 7.04 -4.09
C ALA A 112 10.61 5.75 -4.47
N SER A 113 9.90 5.13 -3.52
CA SER A 113 9.04 3.97 -3.78
C SER A 113 8.00 4.29 -4.86
N GLN A 114 7.31 5.44 -4.74
CA GLN A 114 6.36 5.91 -5.76
C GLN A 114 6.96 6.00 -7.17
N ALA A 115 8.23 6.41 -7.29
CA ALA A 115 8.90 6.57 -8.58
C ALA A 115 9.40 5.25 -9.19
N GLN A 116 9.53 4.19 -8.38
CA GLN A 116 10.00 2.88 -8.82
C GLN A 116 8.87 1.94 -9.24
N ASP A 117 7.67 2.08 -8.66
CA ASP A 117 6.55 1.16 -8.91
C ASP A 117 5.20 1.92 -8.96
N ARG A 118 4.85 2.39 -10.17
CA ARG A 118 3.73 3.30 -10.44
C ARG A 118 2.35 2.68 -10.13
N GLU A 119 2.14 1.42 -10.50
CA GLU A 119 0.84 0.74 -10.34
C GLU A 119 0.61 0.27 -8.90
N PHE A 120 1.68 -0.06 -8.18
CA PHE A 120 1.61 -0.51 -6.80
C PHE A 120 1.39 0.66 -5.84
N ASN A 121 2.17 1.75 -5.96
CA ASN A 121 2.11 2.88 -5.03
C ASN A 121 0.84 3.72 -5.13
N ASP A 122 0.19 3.75 -6.30
CA ASP A 122 -1.10 4.42 -6.50
C ASP A 122 -2.17 3.82 -5.58
N ALA A 123 -2.09 2.53 -5.28
CA ALA A 123 -3.01 1.85 -4.36
C ALA A 123 -2.64 2.07 -2.88
N VAL A 124 -1.36 2.11 -2.53
CA VAL A 124 -0.91 2.28 -1.14
C VAL A 124 -1.26 3.64 -0.56
N LEU A 125 -0.98 4.70 -1.33
CA LEU A 125 -1.09 6.07 -0.84
C LEU A 125 -2.44 6.68 -1.23
N SER A 126 -3.04 6.29 -2.35
CA SER A 126 -4.35 6.80 -2.80
C SER A 126 -5.51 5.86 -2.52
N SER A 127 -5.25 4.69 -1.93
CA SER A 127 -6.29 3.72 -1.60
C SER A 127 -6.03 3.05 -0.25
N PHE A 128 -5.56 3.78 0.76
CA PHE A 128 -6.02 3.47 2.12
C PHE A 128 -7.54 3.59 2.08
N PRO A 129 -8.28 2.50 2.01
CA PRO A 129 -9.67 2.63 1.66
C PRO A 129 -10.43 3.12 2.88
N ASP A 130 -11.46 3.94 2.69
CA ASP A 130 -12.53 4.18 3.69
C ASP A 130 -13.37 2.90 3.92
N ALA A 131 -12.78 1.72 3.73
CA ALA A 131 -13.39 0.44 4.05
C ALA A 131 -13.39 0.26 5.57
N VAL A 132 -14.59 0.08 6.10
CA VAL A 132 -14.87 -0.44 7.45
C VAL A 132 -13.85 -1.55 7.75
N GLY A 133 -13.19 -1.57 8.91
CA GLY A 133 -12.30 -2.68 9.31
C GLY A 133 -10.78 -2.48 9.16
N PHE A 134 -10.32 -1.43 8.48
CA PHE A 134 -8.89 -1.05 8.42
C PHE A 134 -8.46 0.02 9.43
N ASP A 135 -9.41 0.48 10.24
CA ASP A 135 -9.22 1.59 11.16
C ASP A 135 -8.12 1.37 12.19
N ARG A 136 -7.62 0.13 12.38
CA ARG A 136 -6.53 -0.14 13.30
C ARG A 136 -5.15 0.04 12.65
N GLU A 137 -4.86 -0.68 11.57
CA GLU A 137 -3.54 -0.61 10.92
C GLU A 137 -3.31 0.75 10.28
N ARG A 138 -4.33 1.28 9.58
CA ARG A 138 -4.30 2.64 9.02
C ARG A 138 -4.04 3.67 10.11
N ARG A 139 -4.78 3.60 11.22
CA ARG A 139 -4.62 4.54 12.34
C ARG A 139 -3.25 4.42 12.98
N ARG A 140 -2.71 3.20 13.14
CA ARG A 140 -1.35 3.00 13.67
C ARG A 140 -0.32 3.68 12.78
N ILE A 141 -0.43 3.52 11.46
CA ILE A 141 0.46 4.17 10.50
C ILE A 141 0.31 5.70 10.55
N GLU A 142 -0.92 6.21 10.57
CA GLU A 142 -1.22 7.66 10.68
C GLU A 142 -0.69 8.27 11.98
N GLU A 143 -0.91 7.61 13.11
CA GLU A 143 -0.38 8.00 14.42
C GLU A 143 1.16 7.99 14.40
N GLY A 144 1.77 7.00 13.76
CA GLY A 144 3.22 6.91 13.59
C GLY A 144 3.79 8.06 12.77
N PHE A 145 3.19 8.39 11.62
CA PHE A 145 3.60 9.56 10.84
C PHE A 145 3.40 10.87 11.60
N ALA A 146 2.28 11.01 12.33
CA ALA A 146 2.04 12.17 13.18
C ALA A 146 3.12 12.31 14.25
N GLU A 147 3.56 11.20 14.84
CA GLU A 147 4.65 11.18 15.82
C GLU A 147 6.00 11.56 15.21
N VAL A 148 6.32 11.08 14.00
CA VAL A 148 7.53 11.50 13.25
C VAL A 148 7.52 13.01 13.02
N VAL A 149 6.39 13.58 12.57
CA VAL A 149 6.21 15.04 12.40
C VAL A 149 6.41 15.77 13.72
N ARG A 150 5.76 15.31 14.80
CA ARG A 150 5.84 15.91 16.14
C ARG A 150 7.29 15.94 16.63
N ARG A 151 8.04 14.85 16.46
CA ARG A 151 9.46 14.77 16.85
C ARG A 151 10.34 15.73 16.04
N ALA A 152 10.10 15.85 14.73
CA ALA A 152 10.83 16.79 13.88
C ALA A 152 10.58 18.26 14.24
N LYS A 153 9.34 18.60 14.63
CA LYS A 153 8.99 19.92 15.20
C LYS A 153 9.68 20.14 16.54
N ALA A 154 9.60 19.17 17.45
CA ALA A 154 10.23 19.26 18.78
C ALA A 154 11.76 19.42 18.70
N ALA A 155 12.41 18.89 17.66
CA ALA A 155 13.83 19.11 17.38
C ALA A 155 14.15 20.52 16.85
N GLY A 156 13.14 21.37 16.63
CA GLY A 156 13.28 22.74 16.12
C GLY A 156 13.70 22.83 14.66
N ARG A 157 13.57 21.73 13.89
CA ARG A 157 14.02 21.64 12.50
C ARG A 157 12.88 21.71 11.49
N LEU A 158 11.68 21.30 11.86
CA LEU A 158 10.47 21.42 11.06
C LEU A 158 9.67 22.66 11.46
N ARG A 159 9.19 23.44 10.49
CA ARG A 159 8.35 24.62 10.72
C ARG A 159 7.08 24.29 11.52
N GLU A 160 6.67 25.21 12.40
CA GLU A 160 5.55 25.00 13.33
C GLU A 160 4.19 24.86 12.64
N ASP A 161 4.01 25.52 11.50
CA ASP A 161 2.79 25.50 10.70
C ASP A 161 2.74 24.34 9.68
N PHE A 162 3.70 23.40 9.72
CA PHE A 162 3.60 22.14 8.97
C PHE A 162 2.56 21.22 9.62
N ASP A 163 1.51 20.84 8.93
CA ASP A 163 0.50 19.92 9.44
C ASP A 163 0.78 18.49 8.98
N VAL A 164 0.34 17.47 9.72
CA VAL A 164 0.50 16.07 9.30
C VAL A 164 -0.20 15.80 7.96
N SER A 165 -1.28 16.51 7.65
CA SER A 165 -1.97 16.45 6.36
C SER A 165 -1.13 16.99 5.19
N ASP A 166 -0.05 17.75 5.44
CA ASP A 166 0.86 18.19 4.39
C ASP A 166 1.64 17.01 3.79
N LEU A 167 1.82 15.91 4.54
CA LEU A 167 2.39 14.68 3.98
C LEU A 167 1.56 14.17 2.81
N SER A 168 0.24 14.25 2.91
CA SER A 168 -0.69 13.91 1.84
C SER A 168 -0.44 14.76 0.59
N LEU A 169 -0.25 16.07 0.77
CA LEU A 169 0.07 17.00 -0.33
C LEU A 169 1.42 16.68 -0.98
N VAL A 170 2.44 16.36 -0.18
CA VAL A 170 3.77 15.95 -0.66
C VAL A 170 3.65 14.71 -1.54
N PHE A 171 2.96 13.67 -1.07
CA PHE A 171 2.81 12.43 -1.82
C PHE A 171 1.97 12.59 -3.08
N MET A 172 0.94 13.45 -3.05
CA MET A 172 0.17 13.80 -4.25
C MET A 172 1.00 14.58 -5.28
N ALA A 173 1.76 15.57 -4.82
CA ALA A 173 2.62 16.37 -5.69
C ALA A 173 3.69 15.49 -6.36
N ASN A 174 4.28 14.57 -5.61
CA ASN A 174 5.26 13.63 -6.14
C ASN A 174 4.64 12.69 -7.19
N ARG A 175 3.41 12.22 -7.02
CA ARG A 175 2.68 11.45 -8.06
C ARG A 175 2.55 12.22 -9.36
N GLY A 176 2.25 13.52 -9.29
CA GLY A 176 2.09 14.37 -10.48
C GLY A 176 3.34 14.50 -11.35
N VAL A 177 4.54 14.24 -10.83
CA VAL A 177 5.80 14.34 -11.58
C VAL A 177 6.33 13.00 -12.12
N ILE A 178 5.65 11.88 -11.82
CA ILE A 178 6.05 10.50 -12.20
C ILE A 178 5.44 10.12 -13.57
N GLY A 179 5.47 11.05 -14.53
CA GLY A 179 4.88 10.85 -15.87
C GLY A 179 5.68 9.88 -16.73
N ASP A 180 6.96 10.16 -16.93
CA ASP A 180 7.91 9.37 -17.72
C ASP A 180 8.85 8.58 -16.79
N ALA A 181 8.91 7.26 -16.96
CA ALA A 181 9.70 6.36 -16.12
C ALA A 181 11.20 6.66 -16.16
N ALA A 182 11.73 7.19 -17.28
CA ALA A 182 13.16 7.51 -17.38
C ALA A 182 13.54 8.74 -16.54
N THR A 183 12.67 9.74 -16.47
CA THR A 183 12.92 11.00 -15.73
C THR A 183 12.34 11.01 -14.32
N ALA A 184 11.34 10.16 -14.03
CA ALA A 184 10.60 10.14 -12.77
C ALA A 184 11.49 10.08 -11.52
N PRO A 185 12.54 9.22 -11.41
CA PRO A 185 13.38 9.18 -10.21
C PRO A 185 14.14 10.49 -9.98
N ALA A 186 14.61 11.14 -11.04
CA ALA A 186 15.34 12.41 -10.94
C ALA A 186 14.40 13.58 -10.61
N ALA A 187 13.22 13.61 -11.23
CA ALA A 187 12.19 14.61 -10.97
C ALA A 187 11.67 14.52 -9.53
N SER A 188 11.34 13.31 -9.06
CA SER A 188 10.93 13.04 -7.67
C SER A 188 11.97 13.53 -6.67
N ARG A 189 13.24 13.10 -6.81
CA ARG A 189 14.33 13.54 -5.91
C ARG A 189 14.47 15.06 -5.88
N ARG A 190 14.35 15.72 -7.04
CA ARG A 190 14.49 17.18 -7.12
C ARG A 190 13.29 17.90 -6.46
N LEU A 191 12.07 17.45 -6.71
CA LEU A 191 10.87 17.99 -6.07
C LEU A 191 10.94 17.82 -4.54
N VAL A 192 11.23 16.60 -4.07
CA VAL A 192 11.37 16.31 -2.64
C VAL A 192 12.43 17.18 -1.99
N ALA A 193 13.58 17.39 -2.64
CA ALA A 193 14.61 18.28 -2.13
C ALA A 193 14.14 19.74 -2.01
N HIS A 194 13.34 20.24 -2.96
CA HIS A 194 12.75 21.58 -2.87
C HIS A 194 11.74 21.68 -1.71
N LEU A 195 10.87 20.67 -1.56
CA LEU A 195 9.88 20.61 -0.49
C LEU A 195 10.53 20.54 0.89
N LEU A 196 11.46 19.61 1.11
CA LEU A 196 12.17 19.46 2.39
C LEU A 196 12.89 20.76 2.79
N ARG A 197 13.54 21.45 1.83
CA ARG A 197 14.16 22.77 2.09
C ARG A 197 13.15 23.85 2.47
N SER A 198 11.91 23.76 2.02
CA SER A 198 10.83 24.71 2.36
C SER A 198 10.16 24.42 3.70
N PHE A 199 10.33 23.19 4.23
CA PHE A 199 9.81 22.78 5.52
C PHE A 199 10.78 23.07 6.67
N GLU A 200 12.07 23.24 6.38
CA GLU A 200 13.09 23.57 7.38
C GLU A 200 12.86 24.94 8.04
N THR A 201 13.10 25.01 9.34
CA THR A 201 13.10 26.27 10.10
C THR A 201 14.23 27.21 9.63
N GLY A 202 13.99 28.53 9.68
CA GLY A 202 15.06 29.54 9.61
C GLY A 202 15.41 30.13 8.23
N ARG A 203 14.51 30.15 7.24
CA ARG A 203 14.80 30.74 5.92
C ARG A 203 14.07 32.04 5.51
N ALA A 204 13.12 32.58 6.26
CA ALA A 204 12.53 33.88 5.92
C ALA A 204 11.94 34.61 7.14
N GLU A 205 11.95 35.94 7.07
CA GLU A 205 11.10 36.90 7.82
C GLU A 205 9.69 36.35 8.11
N PRO A 206 8.97 36.81 9.16
CA PRO A 206 7.72 36.22 9.62
C PRO A 206 6.81 35.91 8.45
N ALA A 207 6.85 34.64 8.02
CA ALA A 207 6.19 34.22 6.81
C ALA A 207 4.71 34.42 7.08
N ARG A 208 4.02 35.05 6.12
CA ARG A 208 2.55 35.14 6.17
C ARG A 208 2.03 33.73 6.50
N PRO A 209 1.16 33.57 7.51
CA PRO A 209 0.70 32.25 7.93
C PRO A 209 0.19 31.46 6.73
N LEU A 210 0.52 30.17 6.67
CA LEU A 210 -0.08 29.28 5.68
C LEU A 210 -1.62 29.31 5.85
N PRO A 211 -2.38 29.14 4.75
CA PRO A 211 -3.80 28.82 4.85
C PRO A 211 -4.03 27.63 5.79
N PRO A 212 -5.21 27.52 6.41
CA PRO A 212 -5.51 26.38 7.28
C PRO A 212 -5.33 25.06 6.53
N PRO A 213 -4.82 24.01 7.21
CA PRO A 213 -4.58 22.71 6.58
C PRO A 213 -5.90 22.12 6.07
N ALA A 214 -5.83 21.48 4.90
CA ALA A 214 -6.96 20.73 4.37
C ALA A 214 -7.11 19.39 5.13
N PRO A 215 -8.32 18.85 5.31
CA PRO A 215 -8.55 17.58 6.00
C PRO A 215 -8.18 16.37 5.12
N LEU A 216 -6.95 16.37 4.59
CA LEU A 216 -6.37 15.32 3.77
C LEU A 216 -5.61 14.36 4.67
N GLY A 217 -6.31 13.37 5.23
CA GLY A 217 -5.63 12.26 5.88
C GLY A 217 -4.74 11.50 4.89
N LEU A 218 -3.67 10.88 5.38
CA LEU A 218 -2.86 9.94 4.58
C LEU A 218 -3.74 8.82 4.01
N GLY A 219 -4.85 8.54 4.68
CA GLY A 219 -5.92 7.67 4.24
C GLY A 219 -6.70 8.11 2.99
N ARG A 220 -6.62 9.36 2.52
CA ARG A 220 -7.67 9.95 1.66
C ARG A 220 -7.12 10.76 0.49
N LEU A 221 -6.12 10.23 -0.24
CA LEU A 221 -5.61 10.95 -1.42
C LEU A 221 -6.56 10.78 -2.62
N PRO A 222 -6.93 11.88 -3.31
CA PRO A 222 -7.72 11.82 -4.54
C PRO A 222 -7.07 10.94 -5.61
N ARG A 223 -7.89 10.18 -6.33
CA ARG A 223 -7.44 9.45 -7.52
C ARG A 223 -7.10 10.45 -8.64
N THR A 224 -6.07 10.13 -9.40
CA THR A 224 -5.80 10.77 -10.68
C THR A 224 -6.94 10.40 -11.63
N PRO A 225 -7.62 11.36 -12.28
CA PRO A 225 -8.60 11.03 -13.30
C PRO A 225 -7.91 10.28 -14.44
N GLU A 226 -8.53 9.20 -14.91
CA GLU A 226 -8.09 8.48 -16.12
C GLU A 226 -8.18 9.43 -17.31
N GLY A 227 -7.05 9.62 -18.01
CA GLY A 227 -6.97 10.35 -19.28
C GLY A 227 -6.86 9.36 -20.43
#